data_AF-A0A533YXV6-F1
#
_entry.id   AF-A0A533YXV6-F1
#
_cell.length_a   1.000
_cell.length_b   1.000
_cell.length_c   1.000
_cell.angle_alpha   90.00
_cell.angle_beta   90.00
_cell.angle_gamma   90.00
#
_symmetry.space_group_name_H-M   'P 1'
#
loop_
_entity.id
_entity.type
_entity.pdbx_description
1 polymer ?
#
loop_
_entity_poly.entity_id
_entity_poly.type
_entity_poly.pdbx_seq_one_letter_code
_entity_poly.pdbx_strand_id
1 'polypeptide(L)'
;IFTFHAMLPLAETASVFGERLLSDALMAGERDKVVNQGLLVQQLDDAYATIVRQAYFVRFEREAHRMIGEGSTMEDLCQVYLTELRQQFGRAIAVPDEFRWEWLSIPHLFASPFYCYAYSFGNLLVLALYALYRTHGESFVPRYLALLAAGGSRSPEVLLKDFGVDIRSESFWQSGFETIKGMVKELEKTA
;
A
#
# COMPACT_ATOMS: atom_id res chain seq x y z
N ILE A 1 25.36 -3.46 16.43
CA ILE A 1 24.23 -4.32 16.03
C ILE A 1 24.13 -4.20 14.52
N PHE A 2 24.49 -5.25 13.78
CA PHE A 2 24.34 -5.25 12.33
C PHE A 2 22.89 -5.63 12.01
N THR A 3 22.14 -4.72 11.39
CA THR A 3 20.77 -4.95 10.95
C THR A 3 20.83 -5.69 9.61
N PHE A 4 20.61 -6.99 9.63
CA PHE A 4 20.61 -7.84 8.42
C PHE A 4 19.23 -7.93 7.76
N HIS A 5 18.17 -7.50 8.45
CA HIS A 5 16.80 -7.54 7.94
C HIS A 5 16.58 -6.42 6.91
N ALA A 6 15.82 -6.73 5.86
CA ALA A 6 15.27 -5.70 5.00
C ALA A 6 14.53 -4.68 5.87
N MET A 7 14.66 -3.40 5.53
CA MET A 7 13.86 -2.39 6.19
C MET A 7 12.37 -2.68 5.96
N LEU A 8 11.53 -2.36 6.95
CA LEU A 8 10.09 -2.65 6.94
C LEU A 8 9.40 -2.42 5.59
N PRO A 9 9.64 -1.31 4.86
CA PRO A 9 8.97 -1.08 3.57
C PRO A 9 9.41 -2.02 2.45
N LEU A 10 10.55 -2.69 2.58
CA LEU A 10 11.03 -3.69 1.61
C LEU A 10 10.80 -5.13 2.09
N ALA A 11 10.51 -5.36 3.37
CA ALA A 11 10.34 -6.69 3.93
C ALA A 11 9.19 -7.47 3.27
N GLU A 12 8.10 -6.78 2.93
CA GLU A 12 6.93 -7.38 2.27
C GLU A 12 7.09 -7.49 0.73
N THR A 13 8.23 -7.08 0.17
CA THR A 13 8.40 -7.03 -1.29
C THR A 13 8.29 -8.41 -1.94
N ALA A 14 8.85 -9.43 -1.28
CA ALA A 14 8.87 -10.79 -1.82
C ALA A 14 7.50 -11.47 -1.72
N SER A 15 6.83 -11.36 -0.57
CA SER A 15 5.52 -11.94 -0.29
C SER A 15 4.46 -11.38 -1.23
N VAL A 16 4.29 -10.05 -1.24
CA VAL A 16 3.23 -9.38 -2.02
C VAL A 16 3.44 -9.55 -3.53
N PHE A 17 4.69 -9.55 -4.00
CA PHE A 17 4.97 -9.80 -5.43
C PHE A 17 4.65 -11.26 -5.80
N GLY A 18 4.99 -12.21 -4.93
CA GLY A 18 4.68 -13.63 -5.11
C GLY A 18 3.17 -13.89 -5.12
N GLU A 19 2.42 -13.26 -4.22
CA GLU A 19 0.95 -13.31 -4.20
C GLU A 19 0.36 -12.78 -5.50
N ARG A 20 0.89 -11.69 -6.06
CA ARG A 20 0.43 -11.14 -7.34
C ARG A 20 0.70 -12.11 -8.50
N LEU A 21 1.89 -12.71 -8.56
CA LEU A 21 2.22 -13.73 -9.56
C LEU A 21 1.26 -14.94 -9.46
N LEU A 22 1.00 -15.42 -8.24
CA LEU A 22 0.10 -16.55 -8.01
C LEU A 22 -1.32 -16.20 -8.45
N SER A 23 -1.80 -15.00 -8.10
CA SER A 23 -3.14 -14.57 -8.48
C SER A 23 -3.32 -14.48 -10.00
N ASP A 24 -2.35 -13.89 -10.70
CA ASP A 24 -2.36 -13.85 -12.18
C ASP A 24 -2.36 -15.26 -12.79
N ALA A 25 -1.60 -16.20 -12.20
CA ALA A 25 -1.56 -17.59 -12.67
C ALA A 25 -2.90 -18.32 -12.44
N LEU A 26 -3.55 -18.12 -11.29
CA LEU A 26 -4.86 -18.69 -10.99
C LEU A 26 -5.92 -18.12 -11.94
N MET A 27 -5.95 -16.80 -12.12
CA MET A 27 -6.93 -16.12 -12.97
C MET A 27 -6.79 -16.50 -14.46
N ALA A 28 -5.56 -16.72 -14.95
CA ALA A 28 -5.32 -17.09 -16.35
C ALA A 28 -5.89 -18.48 -16.72
N GLY A 29 -6.01 -19.38 -15.74
CA GLY A 29 -6.55 -20.73 -15.93
C GLY A 29 -8.03 -20.89 -15.56
N GLU A 30 -8.59 -19.94 -14.83
CA GLU A 30 -9.94 -20.03 -14.26
C GLU A 30 -11.01 -19.67 -15.30
N ARG A 31 -12.03 -20.53 -15.41
CA ARG A 31 -13.16 -20.39 -16.34
C ARG A 31 -14.43 -19.94 -15.64
N ASP A 32 -14.52 -20.14 -14.33
CA ASP A 32 -15.64 -19.67 -13.53
C ASP A 32 -15.51 -18.16 -13.29
N LYS A 33 -16.48 -17.43 -13.82
CA LYS A 33 -16.58 -15.97 -13.70
C LYS A 33 -16.68 -15.53 -12.23
N VAL A 34 -17.40 -16.29 -11.39
CA VAL A 34 -17.62 -15.95 -9.98
C VAL A 34 -16.33 -16.11 -9.18
N VAL A 35 -15.54 -17.15 -9.48
CA VAL A 35 -14.23 -17.36 -8.85
C VAL A 35 -13.28 -16.22 -9.22
N ASN A 36 -13.19 -15.88 -10.50
CA ASN A 36 -12.38 -14.75 -10.96
C ASN A 36 -12.79 -13.41 -10.33
N GLN A 37 -14.10 -13.17 -10.17
CA GLN A 37 -14.62 -12.01 -9.44
C GLN A 37 -14.15 -11.98 -7.99
N GLY A 38 -14.26 -13.11 -7.28
CA GLY A 38 -13.82 -13.22 -5.89
C GLY A 38 -12.34 -12.90 -5.73
N LEU A 39 -11.48 -13.43 -6.62
CA LEU A 39 -10.04 -13.14 -6.62
C LEU A 39 -9.73 -11.66 -6.88
N LEU A 40 -10.47 -11.01 -7.78
CA LEU A 40 -10.31 -9.59 -8.06
C LEU A 40 -10.75 -8.71 -6.88
N VAL A 41 -11.92 -9.00 -6.28
CA VAL A 41 -12.43 -8.28 -5.11
C VAL A 41 -11.46 -8.39 -3.94
N GLN A 42 -10.97 -9.61 -3.66
CA GLN A 42 -10.01 -9.83 -2.57
C GLN A 42 -8.74 -8.99 -2.77
N GLN A 43 -8.16 -8.97 -3.98
CA GLN A 43 -6.98 -8.15 -4.27
C GLN A 43 -7.23 -6.65 -4.14
N LEU A 44 -8.42 -6.18 -4.52
CA LEU A 44 -8.80 -4.77 -4.40
C LEU A 44 -9.01 -4.37 -2.93
N ASP A 45 -9.64 -5.23 -2.14
CA ASP A 45 -9.83 -5.04 -0.69
C ASP A 45 -8.47 -5.01 0.03
N ASP A 46 -7.57 -5.92 -0.31
CA ASP A 46 -6.21 -5.97 0.25
C ASP A 46 -5.42 -4.71 -0.14
N ALA A 47 -5.48 -4.28 -1.40
CA ALA A 47 -4.82 -3.05 -1.86
C ALA A 47 -5.37 -1.81 -1.13
N TYR A 48 -6.67 -1.74 -0.90
CA TYR A 48 -7.28 -0.67 -0.10
C TYR A 48 -6.77 -0.69 1.35
N ALA A 49 -6.81 -1.85 2.01
CA ALA A 49 -6.45 -2.02 3.42
C ALA A 49 -4.96 -1.76 3.70
N THR A 50 -4.08 -2.08 2.74
CA THR A 50 -2.62 -1.99 2.91
C THR A 50 -2.00 -0.72 2.34
N ILE A 51 -2.65 -0.06 1.37
CA ILE A 51 -2.14 1.16 0.74
C ILE A 51 -2.94 2.37 1.21
N VAL A 52 -4.21 2.47 0.79
CA VAL A 52 -5.01 3.68 0.98
C VAL A 52 -5.31 3.90 2.46
N ARG A 53 -5.78 2.86 3.15
CA ARG A 53 -6.13 2.94 4.58
C ARG A 53 -4.94 3.32 5.44
N GLN A 54 -3.77 2.72 5.15
CA GLN A 54 -2.53 3.02 5.86
C GLN A 54 -2.03 4.44 5.59
N ALA A 55 -2.15 4.93 4.34
CA ALA A 55 -1.81 6.31 4.01
C ALA A 55 -2.67 7.33 4.77
N TYR A 56 -3.98 7.06 4.93
CA TYR A 56 -4.86 7.91 5.73
C TYR A 56 -4.51 7.87 7.22
N PHE A 57 -4.09 6.73 7.78
CA PHE A 57 -3.56 6.69 9.14
C PHE A 57 -2.32 7.57 9.32
N VAL A 58 -1.38 7.52 8.37
CA VAL A 58 -0.19 8.40 8.41
C VAL A 58 -0.57 9.87 8.28
N ARG A 59 -1.56 10.22 7.45
CA ARG A 59 -2.07 11.58 7.35
C ARG A 59 -2.65 12.07 8.68
N PHE A 60 -3.52 11.26 9.28
CA PHE A 60 -4.07 11.55 10.60
C PHE A 60 -2.98 11.68 11.66
N GLU A 61 -2.03 10.74 11.71
CA GLU A 61 -0.96 10.73 12.70
C GLU A 61 -0.08 11.98 12.61
N ARG A 62 0.30 12.39 11.39
CA ARG A 62 1.06 13.63 11.17
C ARG A 62 0.32 14.85 11.72
N GLU A 63 -0.98 14.93 11.45
CA GLU A 63 -1.81 16.04 11.88
C GLU A 63 -2.05 16.01 13.40
N ALA A 64 -2.32 14.84 13.96
CA ALA A 64 -2.48 14.65 15.40
C ALA A 64 -1.24 15.07 16.18
N HIS A 65 -0.04 14.68 15.72
CA HIS A 65 1.22 15.10 16.34
C HIS A 65 1.41 16.63 16.31
N ARG A 66 1.06 17.30 15.20
CA ARG A 66 1.09 18.76 15.08
C ARG A 66 0.11 19.42 16.06
N MET A 67 -1.14 18.96 16.04
CA MET A 67 -2.23 19.47 16.88
C MET A 67 -1.97 19.32 18.37
N ILE A 68 -1.40 18.19 18.81
CA ILE A 68 -1.01 17.97 20.20
C ILE A 68 0.06 18.98 20.63
N GLY A 69 1.03 19.28 19.76
CA GLY A 69 2.04 20.32 20.00
C GLY A 69 1.46 21.73 20.17
N GLU A 70 0.26 21.97 19.65
CA GLU A 70 -0.47 23.23 19.74
C GLU A 70 -1.49 23.26 20.90
N GLY A 71 -1.58 22.19 21.69
CA GLY A 71 -2.50 22.10 22.84
C GLY A 71 -3.91 21.65 22.49
N SER A 72 -4.09 20.95 21.36
CA SER A 72 -5.40 20.39 20.98
C SER A 72 -5.91 19.33 21.96
N THR A 73 -7.22 19.22 22.07
CA THR A 73 -7.91 18.27 22.94
C THR A 73 -8.18 16.94 22.24
N MET A 74 -8.60 15.93 23.03
CA MET A 74 -9.07 14.65 22.50
C MET A 74 -10.25 14.82 21.53
N GLU A 75 -11.13 15.79 21.77
CA GLU A 75 -12.28 16.10 20.91
C GLU A 75 -11.82 16.56 19.52
N ASP A 76 -10.83 17.45 19.49
CA ASP A 76 -10.26 17.99 18.24
C ASP A 76 -9.65 16.87 17.39
N LEU A 77 -8.91 15.94 18.03
CA LEU A 77 -8.34 14.78 17.35
C LEU A 77 -9.41 13.84 16.79
N CYS A 78 -10.49 13.58 17.55
CA CYS A 78 -11.62 12.77 17.07
C CYS A 78 -12.28 13.42 15.84
N GLN A 79 -12.44 14.74 15.85
CA GLN A 79 -13.06 15.47 14.75
C GLN A 79 -12.19 15.43 13.49
N VAL A 80 -10.87 15.59 13.63
CA VAL A 80 -9.94 15.48 12.50
C VAL A 80 -9.90 14.06 11.95
N TYR A 81 -9.86 13.04 12.81
CA TYR A 81 -9.92 11.65 12.37
C TYR A 81 -11.17 11.35 11.55
N LEU A 82 -12.36 11.74 12.06
CA LEU A 82 -13.63 11.54 11.37
C LEU A 82 -13.66 12.28 10.02
N THR A 83 -13.05 13.45 9.94
CA THR A 83 -12.95 14.23 8.69
C THR A 83 -12.09 13.51 7.66
N GLU A 84 -10.91 13.02 8.05
CA GLU A 84 -10.02 12.23 7.18
C GLU A 84 -10.70 10.92 6.73
N LEU A 85 -11.42 10.23 7.63
CA LEU A 85 -12.16 9.01 7.30
C LEU A 85 -13.30 9.27 6.29
N ARG A 86 -14.04 10.37 6.46
CA ARG A 86 -15.07 10.79 5.50
C ARG A 86 -14.46 11.18 4.15
N GLN A 87 -13.30 11.83 4.16
CA GLN A 87 -12.58 12.11 2.92
C GLN A 87 -12.16 10.81 2.22
N GLN A 88 -11.67 9.83 2.98
CA GLN A 88 -11.24 8.52 2.47
C GLN A 88 -12.35 7.80 1.70
N PHE A 89 -13.57 7.76 2.24
CA PHE A 89 -14.70 7.09 1.61
C PHE A 89 -15.48 7.96 0.62
N GLY A 90 -15.29 9.28 0.69
CA GLY A 90 -15.98 10.24 -0.18
C GLY A 90 -17.51 10.11 -0.08
N ARG A 91 -18.18 9.95 -1.21
CA ARG A 91 -19.65 9.80 -1.29
C ARG A 91 -20.11 8.35 -1.37
N ALA A 92 -19.18 7.39 -1.43
CA ALA A 92 -19.51 5.99 -1.65
C ALA A 92 -20.10 5.34 -0.39
N ILE A 93 -19.63 5.75 0.80
CA ILE A 93 -20.04 5.20 2.09
C ILE A 93 -20.35 6.35 3.05
N ALA A 94 -21.52 6.29 3.69
CA ALA A 94 -21.83 7.16 4.82
C ALA A 94 -21.06 6.67 6.04
N VAL A 95 -20.26 7.56 6.64
CA VAL A 95 -19.47 7.26 7.85
C VAL A 95 -20.21 7.81 9.08
N PRO A 96 -20.74 6.92 9.94
CA PRO A 96 -21.39 7.31 11.19
C PRO A 96 -20.46 8.06 12.15
N ASP A 97 -21.04 8.88 13.03
CA ASP A 97 -20.26 9.71 13.94
C ASP A 97 -19.46 8.89 14.95
N GLU A 98 -19.90 7.67 15.30
CA GLU A 98 -19.18 6.78 16.23
C GLU A 98 -17.77 6.39 15.76
N PHE A 99 -17.50 6.43 14.45
CA PHE A 99 -16.18 6.13 13.89
C PHE A 99 -15.11 7.18 14.23
N ARG A 100 -15.49 8.33 14.81
CA ARG A 100 -14.56 9.30 15.38
C ARG A 100 -13.61 8.72 16.44
N TRP A 101 -13.95 7.58 17.03
CA TRP A 101 -13.17 6.88 18.05
C TRP A 101 -12.33 5.73 17.50
N GLU A 102 -12.49 5.36 16.22
CA GLU A 102 -11.84 4.18 15.63
C GLU A 102 -10.32 4.23 15.79
N TRP A 103 -9.71 5.41 15.69
CA TRP A 103 -8.25 5.58 15.83
C TRP A 103 -7.69 5.09 17.17
N LEU A 104 -8.48 5.08 18.23
CA LEU A 104 -8.09 4.52 19.53
C LEU A 104 -7.82 3.02 19.47
N SER A 105 -8.45 2.32 18.53
CA SER A 105 -8.30 0.88 18.35
C SER A 105 -7.12 0.49 17.47
N ILE A 106 -6.36 1.46 16.93
CA ILE A 106 -5.25 1.21 16.02
C ILE A 106 -3.95 1.18 16.81
N PRO A 107 -3.38 -0.01 17.11
CA PRO A 107 -2.24 -0.11 18.04
C PRO A 107 -1.00 0.59 17.50
N HIS A 108 -0.81 0.58 16.17
CA HIS A 108 0.35 1.16 15.51
C HIS A 108 0.50 2.67 15.77
N LEU A 109 -0.60 3.42 15.93
CA LEU A 109 -0.54 4.86 16.22
C LEU A 109 0.07 5.18 17.59
N PHE A 110 0.07 4.21 18.51
CA PHE A 110 0.58 4.40 19.88
C PHE A 110 1.88 3.65 20.10
N ALA A 111 1.94 2.39 19.68
CA ALA A 111 3.06 1.49 19.95
C ALA A 111 4.21 1.64 18.95
N SER A 112 3.96 2.14 17.75
CA SER A 112 4.97 2.23 16.68
C SER A 112 4.68 3.42 15.75
N PRO A 113 4.95 4.66 16.20
CA PRO A 113 4.60 5.84 15.44
C PRO A 113 5.16 5.81 14.01
N PHE A 114 4.34 6.22 13.05
CA PHE A 114 4.59 6.25 11.60
C PHE A 114 4.85 4.89 10.96
N TYR A 115 4.57 3.78 11.65
CA TYR A 115 4.73 2.43 11.09
C TYR A 115 3.84 2.17 9.87
N CYS A 116 2.61 2.71 9.87
CA CYS A 116 1.66 2.56 8.76
C CYS A 116 2.22 3.06 7.41
N TYR A 117 3.18 4.00 7.42
CA TYR A 117 3.85 4.44 6.19
C TYR A 117 4.58 3.29 5.50
N ALA A 118 5.20 2.38 6.26
CA ALA A 118 5.93 1.26 5.69
C ALA A 118 5.03 0.33 4.88
N TYR A 119 3.80 0.09 5.35
CA TYR A 119 2.81 -0.70 4.60
C TYR A 119 2.43 -0.02 3.29
N SER A 120 2.04 1.26 3.35
CA SER A 120 1.59 1.98 2.15
C SER A 120 2.72 2.08 1.11
N PHE A 121 3.92 2.44 1.55
CA PHE A 121 5.10 2.51 0.69
C PHE A 121 5.42 1.15 0.09
N GLY A 122 5.53 0.11 0.92
CA GLY A 122 5.98 -1.21 0.46
C GLY A 122 5.01 -1.85 -0.52
N ASN A 123 3.71 -1.86 -0.20
CA ASN A 123 2.70 -2.45 -1.07
C ASN A 123 2.57 -1.69 -2.40
N LEU A 124 2.57 -0.35 -2.37
CA LEU A 124 2.51 0.43 -3.61
C LEU A 124 3.79 0.29 -4.44
N LEU A 125 4.95 0.15 -3.79
CA LEU A 125 6.24 -0.10 -4.44
C LEU A 125 6.20 -1.45 -5.17
N VAL A 126 5.67 -2.49 -4.54
CA VAL A 126 5.52 -3.81 -5.15
C VAL A 126 4.64 -3.74 -6.40
N LEU A 127 3.52 -3.03 -6.36
CA LEU A 127 2.66 -2.85 -7.53
C LEU A 127 3.38 -2.12 -8.67
N ALA A 128 4.16 -1.09 -8.36
CA ALA A 128 4.98 -0.39 -9.35
C ALA A 128 6.08 -1.29 -9.94
N LEU A 129 6.78 -2.07 -9.10
CA LEU A 129 7.75 -3.07 -9.53
C LEU A 129 7.10 -4.16 -10.40
N TYR A 130 5.88 -4.57 -10.06
CA TYR A 130 5.11 -5.52 -10.84
C TYR A 130 4.75 -4.96 -12.22
N ALA A 131 4.35 -3.70 -12.32
CA ALA A 131 4.12 -3.03 -13.60
C ALA A 131 5.39 -3.00 -14.47
N LEU A 132 6.56 -2.76 -13.86
CA LEU A 132 7.85 -2.85 -14.56
C LEU A 132 8.15 -4.27 -15.04
N TYR A 133 7.89 -5.29 -14.21
CA TYR A 133 8.01 -6.69 -14.63
C TYR A 133 7.12 -7.01 -15.84
N ARG A 134 5.86 -6.57 -15.84
CA ARG A 134 4.93 -6.76 -16.97
C ARG A 134 5.41 -6.09 -18.25
N THR A 135 6.19 -5.00 -18.14
CA THR A 135 6.73 -4.26 -19.29
C THR A 135 8.05 -4.86 -19.80
N HIS A 136 8.94 -5.26 -18.89
CA HIS A 136 10.30 -5.69 -19.21
C HIS A 136 10.49 -7.21 -19.30
N GLY A 137 9.51 -7.99 -18.83
CA GLY A 137 9.53 -9.46 -18.84
C GLY A 137 10.74 -10.04 -18.12
N GLU A 138 11.37 -11.04 -18.74
CA GLU A 138 12.51 -11.76 -18.16
C GLU A 138 13.71 -10.87 -17.82
N SER A 139 13.89 -9.75 -18.53
CA SER A 139 14.98 -8.80 -18.26
C SER A 139 14.85 -8.04 -16.92
N PHE A 140 13.69 -8.14 -16.26
CA PHE A 140 13.47 -7.62 -14.91
C PHE A 140 14.02 -8.54 -13.82
N VAL A 141 13.98 -9.86 -14.04
CA VAL A 141 14.21 -10.88 -13.01
C VAL A 141 15.58 -10.76 -12.33
N PRO A 142 16.71 -10.59 -13.04
CA PRO A 142 18.02 -10.47 -12.38
C PRO A 142 18.10 -9.26 -11.44
N ARG A 143 17.49 -8.13 -11.82
CA ARG A 143 17.44 -6.92 -11.00
C ARG A 143 16.57 -7.12 -9.77
N TYR A 144 15.43 -7.78 -9.92
CA TYR A 144 14.55 -8.14 -8.80
C TYR A 144 15.24 -9.06 -7.79
N LEU A 145 15.94 -10.10 -8.26
CA LEU A 145 16.70 -10.98 -7.38
C LEU A 145 17.84 -10.24 -6.66
N ALA A 146 18.51 -9.30 -7.34
CA ALA A 146 19.53 -8.45 -6.73
C ALA A 146 18.96 -7.52 -5.65
N LEU A 147 17.74 -6.99 -5.87
CA LEU A 147 17.01 -6.21 -4.85
C LEU A 147 16.73 -7.06 -3.61
N LEU A 148 16.19 -8.26 -3.78
CA LEU A 148 15.91 -9.17 -2.66
C LEU A 148 17.19 -9.58 -1.92
N ALA A 149 18.25 -9.91 -2.66
CA ALA A 149 19.55 -10.29 -2.10
C ALA A 149 20.22 -9.15 -1.31
N ALA A 150 19.89 -7.89 -1.60
CA ALA A 150 20.47 -6.75 -0.90
C ALA A 150 19.98 -6.61 0.55
N GLY A 151 18.81 -7.18 0.91
CA GLY A 151 18.25 -7.07 2.26
C GLY A 151 18.22 -5.63 2.77
N GLY A 152 18.83 -5.38 3.94
CA GLY A 152 18.97 -4.04 4.53
C GLY A 152 20.28 -3.30 4.22
N SER A 153 21.11 -3.80 3.29
CA SER A 153 22.49 -3.30 3.10
C SER A 153 22.59 -1.90 2.48
N ARG A 154 21.55 -1.45 1.77
CA ARG A 154 21.47 -0.15 1.09
C ARG A 154 20.09 0.46 1.27
N SER A 155 19.96 1.79 1.14
CA SER A 155 18.65 2.45 1.19
C SER A 155 17.79 2.10 -0.04
N PRO A 156 16.45 2.15 0.05
CA PRO A 156 15.56 1.87 -1.08
C PRO A 156 15.82 2.82 -2.25
N GLU A 157 16.14 4.08 -1.97
CA GLU A 157 16.49 5.05 -3.00
C GLU A 157 17.69 4.58 -3.84
N VAL A 158 18.72 4.01 -3.19
CA VAL A 158 19.89 3.49 -3.90
C VAL A 158 19.55 2.21 -4.63
N LEU A 159 18.80 1.30 -4.01
CA LEU A 159 18.43 0.01 -4.61
C LEU A 159 17.52 0.16 -5.84
N LEU A 160 16.60 1.12 -5.80
CA LEU A 160 15.62 1.32 -6.87
C LEU A 160 16.19 2.11 -8.06
N LYS A 161 17.30 2.84 -7.89
CA LYS A 161 18.04 3.44 -9.02
C LYS A 161 18.51 2.39 -10.03
N ASP A 162 18.81 1.17 -9.59
CA ASP A 162 19.20 0.06 -10.48
C ASP A 162 18.05 -0.37 -11.43
N PHE A 163 16.81 0.00 -11.11
CA PHE A 163 15.62 -0.17 -11.95
C PHE A 163 15.32 1.07 -12.81
N GLY A 164 16.14 2.12 -12.75
CA GLY A 164 15.85 3.41 -13.37
C GLY A 164 14.69 4.16 -12.72
N VAL A 165 14.39 3.83 -11.45
CA VAL A 165 13.25 4.37 -10.71
C VAL A 165 13.71 5.48 -9.77
N ASP A 166 12.96 6.58 -9.76
CA ASP A 166 13.04 7.62 -8.74
C ASP A 166 11.81 7.56 -7.82
N ILE A 167 12.03 7.17 -6.56
CA ILE A 167 10.97 7.11 -5.54
C ILE A 167 10.45 8.49 -5.11
N ARG A 168 11.12 9.58 -5.52
CA ARG A 168 10.60 10.94 -5.34
C ARG A 168 9.67 11.38 -6.47
N SER A 169 9.58 10.58 -7.54
CA SER A 169 8.71 10.90 -8.68
C SER A 169 7.26 10.47 -8.42
N GLU A 170 6.32 11.39 -8.56
CA GLU A 170 4.89 11.09 -8.54
C GLU A 170 4.50 10.10 -9.66
N SER A 171 5.08 10.25 -10.85
CA SER A 171 4.77 9.38 -11.99
C SER A 171 5.14 7.92 -11.75
N PHE A 172 6.18 7.67 -10.94
CA PHE A 172 6.55 6.32 -10.54
C PHE A 172 5.44 5.68 -9.70
N TRP A 173 4.97 6.37 -8.65
CA TRP A 173 3.91 5.87 -7.79
C TRP A 173 2.57 5.75 -8.52
N GLN A 174 2.30 6.62 -9.49
CA GLN A 174 1.11 6.52 -10.34
C GLN A 174 1.05 5.19 -11.10
N SER A 175 2.18 4.58 -11.46
CA SER A 175 2.18 3.26 -12.13
C SER A 175 1.60 2.14 -11.24
N GLY A 176 1.82 2.21 -9.92
CA GLY A 176 1.19 1.31 -8.96
C GLY A 176 -0.33 1.50 -8.92
N PHE A 177 -0.80 2.75 -8.93
CA PHE A 177 -2.24 3.03 -8.99
C PHE A 177 -2.89 2.64 -10.32
N GLU A 178 -2.18 2.74 -11.45
CA GLU A 178 -2.70 2.24 -12.73
C GLU A 178 -2.87 0.71 -12.72
N THR A 179 -2.04 -0.03 -11.96
CA THR A 179 -2.25 -1.47 -11.74
C THR A 179 -3.57 -1.73 -11.00
N ILE A 180 -3.85 -0.99 -9.93
CA ILE A 180 -5.12 -1.09 -9.18
C ILE A 180 -6.32 -0.75 -10.07
N LYS A 181 -6.22 0.34 -10.83
CA LYS A 181 -7.25 0.74 -11.79
C LYS A 181 -7.48 -0.30 -12.88
N GLY A 182 -6.44 -1.03 -13.30
CA GLY A 182 -6.55 -2.18 -14.19
C GLY A 182 -7.44 -3.27 -13.59
N MET A 183 -7.20 -3.64 -12.34
CA MET A 183 -8.01 -4.64 -11.61
C MET A 183 -9.47 -4.20 -11.47
N VAL A 184 -9.73 -2.92 -11.17
CA VAL A 184 -11.10 -2.37 -11.13
C VAL A 184 -11.79 -2.51 -12.50
N LYS A 185 -11.12 -2.13 -13.59
CA LYS A 185 -11.68 -2.26 -14.95
C LYS A 185 -11.93 -3.71 -15.35
N GLU A 186 -11.09 -4.64 -14.89
CA GLU A 186 -11.32 -6.07 -15.11
C GLU A 186 -12.56 -6.54 -14.35
N LEU A 187 -12.71 -6.15 -13.09
CA LEU A 187 -13.88 -6.46 -12.29
C LEU A 187 -15.16 -5.86 -12.91
N GLU A 188 -15.13 -4.62 -13.39
CA GLU A 188 -16.28 -3.98 -14.07
C GLU A 188 -16.73 -4.73 -15.33
N LYS A 189 -15.80 -5.34 -16.09
CA LYS A 189 -16.15 -6.18 -17.26
C LYS A 189 -16.84 -7.49 -16.88
N THR A 190 -16.75 -7.88 -15.61
CA THR A 190 -17.45 -9.04 -15.08
C THR A 190 -18.84 -8.68 -14.54
N ALA A 191 -19.23 -7.40 -14.47
CA ALA A 191 -20.60 -7.04 -14.13
C ALA A 191 -21.62 -7.53 -15.19
#